data_AF-B8IJJ4-F1
#
_entry.id   AF-B8IJJ4-F1
#
_cell.length_a   1.000
_cell.length_b   1.000
_cell.length_c   1.000
_cell.angle_alpha   90.00
_cell.angle_beta   90.00
_cell.angle_gamma   90.00
#
_symmetry.space_group_name_H-M   'P 1'
#
loop_
_entity.id
_entity.type
_entity.pdbx_description
1 polymer ?
#
loop_
_entity_poly.entity_id
_entity_poly.type
_entity_poly.pdbx_seq_one_letter_code
_entity_poly.pdbx_strand_id
1 'polypeptide(L)' 'MAGDADRDPRHHTQNVQRRLDEPIQHLRSDVTKVDEPQLKAMFETEEEVLGGLAKAFHDYEQKSEAAWTRSWRGALGH' A
#
# COMPACT_ATOMS: atom_id res chain seq x y z
N MET A 1 -26.31 10.08 -8.54
CA MET A 1 -25.37 10.43 -9.62
C MET A 1 -23.99 10.42 -9.02
N ALA A 2 -23.14 9.49 -9.43
CA ALA A 2 -21.72 9.50 -9.06
C ALA A 2 -21.08 10.72 -9.74
N GLY A 3 -20.62 11.69 -8.95
CA GLY A 3 -19.95 12.89 -9.46
C GLY A 3 -18.57 12.55 -10.06
N ASP A 4 -17.98 13.45 -10.84
CA ASP A 4 -16.68 13.26 -11.52
C ASP A 4 -15.54 12.72 -10.61
N ALA A 5 -15.54 13.05 -9.31
CA ALA A 5 -14.59 12.51 -8.34
C ALA A 5 -14.74 11.00 -8.06
N ASP A 6 -15.91 10.43 -8.30
CA ASP A 6 -16.18 8.98 -8.20
C ASP A 6 -15.68 8.23 -9.45
N ARG A 7 -15.25 8.94 -10.50
CA ARG A 7 -14.68 8.35 -11.71
C ARG A 7 -13.21 8.64 -11.89
N ASP A 8 -12.64 9.59 -11.15
CA ASP A 8 -11.22 9.88 -11.20
C ASP A 8 -10.41 8.76 -10.51
N PRO A 9 -9.59 8.01 -11.25
CA PRO A 9 -8.86 6.89 -10.70
C PRO A 9 -7.83 7.33 -9.65
N ARG A 10 -7.30 8.56 -9.73
CA ARG A 10 -6.34 9.08 -8.75
C ARG A 10 -7.02 9.35 -7.41
N HIS A 11 -8.22 9.89 -7.44
CA HIS A 11 -9.04 10.08 -6.23
C HIS A 11 -9.31 8.74 -5.53
N HIS A 12 -9.60 7.68 -6.29
CA HIS A 12 -9.75 6.34 -5.72
C HIS A 12 -8.45 5.81 -5.11
N THR A 13 -7.31 5.92 -5.80
CA THR A 13 -6.05 5.41 -5.29
C THR A 13 -5.52 6.20 -4.09
N GLN A 14 -5.77 7.51 -4.03
CA GLN A 14 -5.46 8.34 -2.86
C GLN A 14 -6.31 7.96 -1.64
N ASN A 15 -7.60 7.71 -1.85
CA ASN A 15 -8.49 7.26 -0.78
C ASN A 15 -8.05 5.89 -0.24
N VAL A 16 -7.67 4.95 -1.10
CA VAL A 16 -7.17 3.63 -0.66
C VAL A 16 -5.84 3.76 0.09
N GLN A 17 -4.88 4.55 -0.41
CA GLN A 17 -3.61 4.80 0.31
C GLN A 17 -3.82 5.36 1.70
N ARG A 18 -4.71 6.35 1.85
CA ARG A 18 -5.05 6.92 3.17
C ARG A 18 -5.60 5.88 4.12
N ARG A 19 -6.42 4.95 3.64
CA ARG A 19 -6.99 3.87 4.44
C ARG A 19 -5.96 2.80 4.84
N LEU A 20 -4.88 2.65 4.06
CA LEU A 20 -3.79 1.75 4.39
C LEU A 20 -2.81 2.36 5.40
N ASP A 21 -2.66 3.68 5.44
CA ASP A 21 -1.77 4.34 6.41
C ASP A 21 -2.20 4.08 7.86
N GLU A 22 -3.51 4.15 8.15
CA GLU A 22 -4.04 3.91 9.51
C GLU A 22 -3.63 2.55 10.11
N PRO A 23 -3.87 1.39 9.46
CA PRO A 23 -3.42 0.11 9.98
C PRO A 23 -1.90 -0.04 10.01
N ILE A 24 -1.15 0.55 9.07
CA ILE A 24 0.32 0.57 9.10
C ILE A 24 0.82 1.26 10.39
N GLN A 25 0.29 2.46 10.68
CA GLN A 25 0.66 3.19 11.91
C GLN A 25 0.24 2.42 13.16
N HIS A 26 -0.91 1.74 13.13
CA HIS A 26 -1.39 0.92 14.24
C HIS A 26 -0.44 -0.25 14.54
N LEU A 27 -0.05 -1.02 13.52
CA LEU A 27 0.87 -2.16 13.65
C LEU A 27 2.25 -1.71 14.15
N ARG A 28 2.77 -0.58 13.63
CA ARG A 28 4.02 0.03 14.13
C ARG A 28 3.92 0.53 15.57
N SER A 29 2.75 0.98 16.00
CA SER A 29 2.54 1.37 17.39
C SER A 29 2.49 0.13 18.28
N ASP A 30 1.78 -0.90 17.86
CA ASP A 30 1.51 -2.07 18.69
C ASP A 30 2.68 -3.03 18.82
N VAL A 31 3.57 -3.12 17.82
CA VAL A 31 4.84 -3.86 17.94
C VAL A 31 5.68 -3.40 19.14
N THR A 32 5.56 -2.12 19.53
CA THR A 32 6.27 -1.56 20.70
C THR A 32 5.58 -1.84 22.04
N LYS A 33 4.31 -2.25 22.02
CA LYS A 33 3.47 -2.46 23.22
C LYS A 33 3.33 -3.93 23.61
N VAL A 34 3.52 -4.84 22.66
CA VAL A 34 3.43 -6.28 22.91
C VAL A 34 4.81 -6.82 23.30
N ASP A 35 4.86 -7.90 24.09
CA ASP A 35 6.11 -8.61 24.43
C ASP A 35 6.20 -9.99 23.77
N GLU A 36 5.08 -10.53 23.29
CA GLU A 36 5.03 -11.84 22.65
C GLU A 36 5.78 -11.82 21.31
N PRO A 37 6.84 -12.64 21.15
CA PRO A 37 7.71 -12.57 19.98
C PRO A 37 7.00 -13.01 18.68
N GLN A 38 6.07 -13.98 18.75
CA GLN A 38 5.31 -14.38 17.57
C GLN A 38 4.36 -13.27 17.09
N LEU A 39 3.73 -12.57 18.02
CA LEU A 39 2.81 -11.47 17.70
C LEU A 39 3.55 -10.28 17.08
N LYS A 40 4.76 -9.94 17.58
CA LYS A 40 5.61 -8.91 16.95
C LYS A 40 5.93 -9.24 15.50
N ALA A 41 6.39 -10.47 15.24
CA ALA A 41 6.73 -10.90 13.90
C ALA A 41 5.54 -10.86 12.95
N MET A 42 4.33 -11.18 13.45
CA MET A 42 3.09 -11.04 12.69
C MET A 42 2.83 -9.58 12.31
N PHE A 43 2.90 -8.65 13.27
CA PHE A 43 2.70 -7.22 13.00
C PHE A 43 3.72 -6.64 12.04
N GLU A 44 5.00 -7.02 12.17
CA GLU A 44 6.06 -6.61 11.24
C GLU A 44 5.79 -7.11 9.80
N THR A 45 5.31 -8.35 9.66
CA THR A 45 4.96 -8.92 8.36
C THR A 45 3.76 -8.20 7.74
N GLU A 46 2.72 -7.95 8.53
CA GLU A 46 1.52 -7.23 8.07
C GLU A 46 1.86 -5.79 7.68
N GLU A 47 2.72 -5.11 8.45
CA GLU A 47 3.21 -3.76 8.14
C GLU A 47 3.95 -3.72 6.81
N GLU A 48 4.83 -4.68 6.56
CA GLU A 48 5.58 -4.78 5.31
C GLU A 48 4.64 -5.00 4.10
N VAL A 49 3.67 -5.90 4.23
CA VAL A 49 2.69 -6.18 3.16
C VAL A 49 1.83 -4.95 2.87
N LEU A 50 1.27 -4.32 3.91
CA LEU A 50 0.44 -3.12 3.76
C LEU A 50 1.25 -1.95 3.20
N GLY A 51 2.50 -1.79 3.64
CA GLY A 51 3.44 -0.80 3.09
C GLY A 51 3.74 -1.03 1.61
N GLY A 52 3.92 -2.28 1.19
CA GLY A 52 4.05 -2.67 -0.21
C GLY A 52 2.81 -2.32 -1.05
N LEU A 53 1.60 -2.57 -0.51
CA LEU A 53 0.35 -2.19 -1.16
C LEU A 53 0.20 -0.66 -1.29
N ALA A 54 0.47 0.09 -0.22
CA ALA A 54 0.42 1.55 -0.25
C ALA A 54 1.39 2.12 -1.30
N LYS A 55 2.60 1.57 -1.39
CA LYS A 55 3.59 1.92 -2.41
C LYS A 55 3.11 1.61 -3.82
N ALA A 56 2.44 0.49 -4.06
CA ALA A 56 1.93 0.15 -5.39
C ALA A 56 0.91 1.20 -5.91
N PHE A 57 0.06 1.72 -5.03
CA PHE A 57 -0.86 2.82 -5.36
C PHE A 57 -0.13 4.14 -5.60
N HIS A 58 0.88 4.45 -4.78
CA HIS A 58 1.73 5.63 -5.00
C HIS A 58 2.46 5.56 -6.34
N ASP A 59 3.02 4.39 -6.68
CA ASP A 59 3.70 4.13 -7.94
C ASP A 59 2.76 4.23 -9.14
N TYR A 60 1.48 3.86 -8.99
CA TYR A 60 0.47 4.10 -10.02
C TYR A 60 0.25 5.59 -10.29
N GLU A 61 0.12 6.40 -9.23
CA GLU A 61 -0.09 7.85 -9.38
C GLU A 61 1.12 8.57 -9.99
N GLN A 62 2.34 8.16 -9.65
CA GLN A 62 3.56 8.76 -10.19
C GLN A 62 3.84 8.35 -11.64
N LYS A 63 3.29 7.21 -12.09
CA LYS A 63 3.53 6.67 -13.43
C LYS A 63 2.29 6.90 -14.30
N SER A 64 2.17 8.11 -14.84
CA SER A 64 1.31 8.36 -16.01
C SER A 64 1.77 7.45 -17.16
N GLU A 65 1.14 6.29 -17.28
CA GLU A 65 1.19 5.26 -18.34
C GLU A 65 2.55 4.60 -18.69
N ALA A 66 3.68 5.30 -18.71
CA ALA A 66 4.93 4.82 -19.33
C ALA A 66 5.70 3.75 -18.53
N ALA A 67 5.47 3.63 -17.22
CA ALA A 67 6.33 2.83 -16.34
C ALA A 67 5.65 1.59 -15.74
N TRP A 68 4.39 1.33 -16.09
CA TRP A 68 3.74 0.02 -15.87
C TRP A 68 4.26 -1.06 -16.82
N THR A 69 4.60 -0.71 -18.08
CA THR A 69 5.17 -1.66 -19.06
C THR A 69 6.55 -2.20 -18.66
N ARG A 70 7.31 -1.47 -17.84
CA ARG A 70 8.67 -1.86 -17.43
C ARG A 70 8.71 -2.66 -16.12
N SER A 71 7.72 -2.46 -15.24
CA SER A 71 7.73 -3.04 -13.88
C SER A 71 7.38 -4.53 -13.85
N TRP A 72 6.42 -4.97 -14.67
CA TRP A 72 5.99 -6.38 -14.69
C TRP A 72 6.93 -7.30 -15.49
N ARG A 73 7.77 -6.77 -16.39
CA ARG A 73 8.74 -7.56 -17.17
C ARG A 73 9.97 -7.97 -16.35
N GLY A 74 10.23 -7.31 -15.21
CA GLY A 74 11.31 -7.68 -14.28
C GLY A 74 10.90 -8.68 -13.20
N ALA A 75 9.60 -8.84 -12.93
CA ALA A 75 9.09 -9.77 -11.91
C ALA A 75 8.70 -11.15 -12.46
N LEU A 76 8.58 -11.29 -13.79
CA LEU A 76 8.26 -12.55 -14.48
C LEU A 76 9.26 -12.91 -15.60
N GLY A 77 10.45 -12.33 -15.59
CA GLY A 77 11.46 -12.51 -16.63
C GLY A 77 12.83 -12.84 -16.07
N HIS A 78 13.11 -14.16 -16.01
CA HIS A 78 14.40 -14.86 -15.81
C HIS A 78 15.16 -14.63 -14.50
#